data_AF-A0A539D2E3-F1
#
_entry.id   AF-A0A539D2E3-F1
#
_cell.length_a   1.000
_cell.length_b   1.000
_cell.length_c   1.000
_cell.angle_alpha   90.00
_cell.angle_beta   90.00
_cell.angle_gamma   90.00
#
_symmetry.space_group_name_H-M   'P 1'
#
loop_
_entity.id
_entity.type
_entity.pdbx_description
1 polymer ?
#
loop_
_entity_poly.entity_id
_entity_poly.type
_entity_poly.pdbx_seq_one_letter_code
_entity_poly.pdbx_strand_id
1 'polypeptide(L)' 'MSASRSFPRALVYIPLALHLIPTLGIGYLIVIPQSCIAGVNELTIGFGAANLGFVLSYFSGVRLARTRGTVHA' A
#
# COMPACT_ATOMS: atom_id res chain seq x y z
N MET A 1 20.21 13.90 26.16
CA MET A 1 19.81 14.61 24.92
C MET A 1 18.78 13.76 24.20
N SER A 2 17.49 14.00 24.48
CA SER A 2 16.38 13.26 23.83
C SER A 2 16.07 13.92 22.49
N ALA A 3 16.62 13.35 21.41
CA ALA A 3 16.27 13.76 20.06
C ALA A 3 14.89 13.17 19.73
N SER A 4 13.83 13.88 20.10
CA SER A 4 12.49 13.66 19.54
C SER A 4 12.56 14.01 18.05
N ARG A 5 13.06 13.08 17.24
CA ARG A 5 12.87 13.12 15.79
C ARG A 5 11.41 12.83 15.57
N SER A 6 10.61 13.88 15.40
CA SER A 6 9.30 13.77 14.78
C SER A 6 9.51 13.05 13.44
N PHE A 7 9.30 11.74 13.40
CA PHE A 7 9.39 10.98 12.17
C PHE A 7 8.37 11.63 11.22
N PRO A 8 8.79 12.27 10.12
CA PRO A 8 7.85 12.92 9.22
C PRO A 8 6.83 11.86 8.81
N ARG A 9 5.55 12.19 8.95
CA ARG A 9 4.43 11.29 8.60
C ARG A 9 4.62 10.67 7.21
N ALA A 10 5.32 11.37 6.32
CA ALA A 10 5.77 10.90 5.01
C ALA A 10 6.56 9.58 5.04
N LEU A 11 7.54 9.41 5.95
CA LEU A 11 8.36 8.18 6.05
C LEU A 11 7.52 6.94 6.37
N VAL A 12 6.39 7.12 7.07
CA VAL A 12 5.46 6.03 7.39
C VAL A 12 4.67 5.57 6.16
N TYR A 13 4.55 6.37 5.11
CA TYR A 13 3.80 5.99 3.90
C TYR A 13 4.70 5.72 2.69
N ILE A 14 6.00 6.04 2.76
CA ILE A 14 6.98 5.71 1.71
C ILE A 14 6.97 4.23 1.32
N PRO A 15 6.95 3.26 2.26
CA PRO A 15 6.93 1.84 1.90
C PRO A 15 5.66 1.45 1.13
N LEU A 16 4.52 2.02 1.50
CA LEU A 16 3.25 1.80 0.82
C LEU A 16 3.30 2.35 -0.62
N ALA A 17 3.83 3.56 -0.80
CA ALA A 17 3.99 4.17 -2.13
C ALA A 17 4.97 3.38 -3.01
N LEU A 18 6.13 2.99 -2.46
CA LEU A 18 7.13 2.17 -3.15
C LEU A 18 6.62 0.78 -3.50
N HIS A 19 5.63 0.25 -2.78
CA HIS A 19 4.97 -0.99 -3.16
C HIS A 19 3.90 -0.76 -4.23
N LEU A 20 2.94 0.16 -4.00
CA LEU A 20 1.78 0.32 -4.87
C LEU A 20 2.11 0.87 -6.25
N ILE A 21 2.99 1.87 -6.34
CA ILE A 21 3.30 2.52 -7.63
C ILE A 21 3.86 1.52 -8.66
N PRO A 22 4.92 0.76 -8.37
CA PRO A 22 5.42 -0.23 -9.32
C PRO A 22 4.45 -1.39 -9.51
N THR A 23 3.75 -1.83 -8.46
CA THR A 23 2.78 -2.94 -8.55
C THR A 23 1.65 -2.59 -9.52
N LEU A 24 0.98 -1.46 -9.32
CA LEU A 24 -0.11 -0.99 -10.18
C LEU A 24 0.39 -0.67 -11.59
N GLY A 25 1.57 -0.05 -11.71
CA GLY A 25 2.17 0.27 -13.01
C GLY A 25 2.44 -0.98 -13.84
N ILE A 26 3.14 -1.97 -13.28
CA ILE A 26 3.46 -3.21 -14.00
C ILE A 26 2.19 -4.03 -14.24
N GLY A 27 1.33 -4.17 -13.23
CA GLY A 27 0.10 -4.94 -13.33
C GLY A 27 -0.85 -4.42 -14.40
N TYR A 28 -1.23 -3.14 -14.32
CA TYR A 28 -2.23 -2.55 -15.22
C TYR A 28 -1.67 -2.10 -16.58
N LEU A 29 -0.39 -1.73 -16.69
CA LEU A 29 0.17 -1.22 -17.96
C LEU A 29 0.93 -2.27 -18.78
N ILE A 30 1.47 -3.31 -18.15
CA ILE A 30 2.24 -4.34 -18.85
C ILE A 30 1.49 -5.67 -18.82
N VAL A 31 1.22 -6.22 -17.65
CA VAL A 31 0.75 -7.62 -17.52
C VAL A 31 -0.68 -7.81 -18.01
N ILE A 32 -1.63 -6.97 -17.57
CA ILE A 32 -3.05 -7.10 -17.92
C ILE A 32 -3.31 -6.84 -19.41
N PRO A 33 -2.75 -5.80 -20.06
CA PRO A 33 -2.96 -5.55 -21.49
C PRO A 33 -2.33 -6.62 -22.40
N GLN A 34 -1.25 -7.26 -21.96
CA GLN A 34 -0.62 -8.37 -22.69
C GLN A 34 -1.40 -9.68 -22.55
N SER A 35 -2.35 -9.77 -21.60
CA SER A 35 -3.28 -10.90 -21.56
C SER A 35 -4.31 -10.74 -22.67
N CYS A 36 -4.56 -11.79 -23.47
CA CYS A 36 -5.49 -11.81 -24.62
C CYS A 36 -6.96 -11.45 -24.29
N ILE A 37 -7.25 -11.02 -23.05
CA ILE A 37 -8.53 -10.54 -22.57
C ILE A 37 -8.33 -9.06 -22.22
N ALA A 38 -8.14 -8.22 -23.23
CA ALA A 38 -7.99 -6.79 -23.06
C ALA A 38 -9.34 -6.15 -22.64
N GLY A 39 -9.53 -5.93 -21.35
CA GLY A 39 -10.75 -5.36 -20.77
C GLY A 39 -10.81 -5.50 -19.25
N VAL A 40 -11.87 -4.98 -18.63
CA VAL A 40 -12.15 -5.18 -17.19
C VAL A 40 -12.59 -6.63 -16.98
N ASN A 41 -11.61 -7.52 -16.78
CA ASN A 41 -11.81 -8.95 -16.61
C ASN A 41 -11.60 -9.38 -15.15
N GLU A 42 -11.76 -10.68 -14.86
CA GLU A 42 -11.53 -11.23 -13.53
C GLU A 42 -10.11 -10.94 -13.00
N LEU A 43 -9.08 -10.94 -13.86
CA LEU A 43 -7.70 -10.63 -13.47
C LEU A 43 -7.57 -9.17 -13.01
N THR A 44 -8.19 -8.23 -13.72
CA THR A 44 -8.19 -6.79 -13.42
C THR A 44 -8.87 -6.51 -12.09
N ILE A 45 -10.02 -7.15 -11.86
CA ILE A 45 -10.81 -7.01 -10.64
C ILE A 45 -10.09 -7.67 -9.46
N GLY A 46 -9.61 -8.90 -9.63
CA GLY A 46 -8.88 -9.64 -8.59
C GLY A 46 -7.59 -8.93 -8.18
N PHE A 47 -6.83 -8.43 -9.16
CA PHE A 47 -5.63 -7.63 -8.90
C PHE A 47 -5.96 -6.33 -8.15
N GLY A 48 -7.01 -5.62 -8.58
CA GLY A 48 -7.47 -4.40 -7.89
C GLY A 48 -7.90 -4.67 -6.45
N ALA A 49 -8.70 -5.73 -6.23
CA ALA A 49 -9.18 -6.13 -4.91
C ALA A 49 -8.03 -6.51 -3.96
N ALA A 50 -7.01 -7.22 -4.46
CA ALA A 50 -5.83 -7.57 -3.68
C ALA A 50 -5.05 -6.32 -3.23
N ASN A 51 -4.83 -5.36 -4.14
CA ASN A 51 -4.18 -4.09 -3.82
C ASN A 51 -4.99 -3.27 -2.81
N LEU A 52 -6.33 -3.24 -2.96
CA LEU A 52 -7.22 -2.58 -2.02
C LEU A 52 -7.13 -3.21 -0.62
N GLY A 53 -7.14 -4.54 -0.53
CA GLY A 53 -6.94 -5.27 0.73
C GLY A 53 -5.59 -4.98 1.38
N PHE A 54 -4.53 -4.87 0.58
CA PHE A 54 -3.20 -4.48 1.07
C PHE A 54 -3.21 -3.07 1.67
N VAL A 55 -3.80 -2.09 0.97
CA VAL A 55 -3.94 -0.71 1.46
C VAL A 55 -4.65 -0.69 2.82
N LEU A 56 -5.83 -1.32 2.91
CA LEU A 56 -6.61 -1.37 4.14
C LEU A 56 -5.82 -2.01 5.29
N SER A 57 -5.13 -3.12 5.01
CA SER A 57 -4.29 -3.82 5.98
C SER A 57 -3.16 -2.93 6.48
N TYR A 58 -2.47 -2.21 5.60
CA TYR A 58 -1.40 -1.29 5.96
C TYR A 58 -1.89 -0.16 6.86
N PHE A 59 -3.01 0.49 6.49
CA PHE A 59 -3.60 1.55 7.31
C PHE A 59 -4.03 1.05 8.69
N SER A 60 -4.59 -0.17 8.75
CA SER A 60 -4.97 -0.79 10.02
C SER A 60 -3.75 -1.04 10.93
N GLY A 61 -2.65 -1.52 10.35
CA GLY A 61 -1.39 -1.76 11.06
C GLY A 61 -0.75 -0.47 11.57
N VAL A 62 -0.70 0.57 10.73
CA VAL A 62 -0.21 1.90 11.13
C VAL A 62 -1.07 2.49 12.25
N ARG A 63 -2.40 2.38 12.15
CA ARG A 63 -3.32 2.85 13.19
C ARG A 63 -3.08 2.11 14.51
N LEU A 64 -2.98 0.78 14.46
CA LEU A 64 -2.73 -0.05 15.65
C LEU A 64 -1.38 0.29 16.30
N ALA A 65 -0.32 0.44 15.50
CA ALA A 65 1.00 0.80 15.97
C ALA A 65 1.01 2.19 16.64
N ARG A 66 0.29 3.17 16.07
CA ARG A 66 0.14 4.50 16.68
C ARG A 66 -0.59 4.44 18.01
N THR A 67 -1.70 3.72 18.11
CA THR A 67 -2.46 3.58 19.36
C THR A 67 -1.65 2.85 20.43
N ARG A 68 -0.88 1.82 20.09
CA ARG A 68 -0.02 1.11 21.06
C ARG A 68 1.20 1.94 21.48
N GLY A 69 1.77 2.71 20.56
CA GLY A 69 2.87 3.62 20.85
C GLY A 69 2.49 4.74 21.83
N THR A 70 1.24 5.21 21.81
CA THR A 70 0.74 6.22 22.77
C THR A 70 0.40 5.67 24.16
N VAL A 71 0.21 4.35 24.30
CA VAL A 71 -0.14 3.71 25.59
C VAL A 71 1.11 3.40 26.43
N HIS A 72 2.29 3.32 25.79
CA HIS A 72 3.57 3.02 26.43
C HIS A 72 4.55 4.22 26.45
N ALA A 73 4.09 5.42 26.10
CA ALA A 73 4.87 6.66 26.10
C ALA A 73 4.43 7.56 27.26
#